data_AF-A0A9P5YUG3-F1
#
_entry.id   AF-A0A9P5YUG3-F1
#
_cell.length_a   1.000
_cell.length_b   1.000
_cell.length_c   1.000
_cell.angle_alpha   90.00
_cell.angle_beta   90.00
_cell.angle_gamma   90.00
#
_symmetry.space_group_name_H-M   'P 1'
#
loop_
_entity.id
_entity.type
_entity.pdbx_description
1 polymer ?
#
loop_
_entity_poly.entity_id
_entity_poly.type
_entity_poly.pdbx_seq_one_letter_code
_entity_poly.pdbx_strand_id
1 'polypeptide(L)' 'MQTAFPCDRFEAIFFEARGWRMKCFDCPGKLYTPGPGETLSNFHIHLRNRRHRSLVADRF' A
#
# COMPACT_ATOMS: atom_id res chain seq x y z
N MET A 1 -4.63 -7.93 11.13
CA MET A 1 -4.52 -7.15 9.88
C MET A 1 -3.45 -7.68 8.92
N GLN A 2 -2.32 -8.25 9.38
CA GLN A 2 -1.38 -9.01 8.52
C GLN A 2 -1.85 -10.44 8.18
N THR A 3 -2.86 -10.95 8.90
CA THR A 3 -3.39 -12.32 8.73
C THR A 3 -4.24 -12.52 7.48
N ALA A 4 -4.73 -11.45 6.84
CA ALA A 4 -5.54 -11.55 5.63
C ALA A 4 -4.70 -11.50 4.33
N PHE A 5 -3.51 -10.89 4.38
CA PHE A 5 -2.67 -10.55 3.23
C PHE A 5 -1.19 -10.81 3.55
N PRO A 6 -0.78 -12.08 3.70
CA PRO A 6 0.58 -12.43 4.13
C PRO A 6 1.67 -12.08 3.09
N CYS A 7 1.28 -11.90 1.81
CA CYS A 7 2.23 -11.66 0.72
C CYS A 7 2.38 -10.19 0.34
N ASP A 8 1.50 -9.32 0.84
CA ASP A 8 1.46 -7.91 0.49
C ASP A 8 2.50 -7.14 1.30
N ARG A 9 3.52 -6.57 0.63
CA ARG A 9 4.60 -5.82 1.30
C ARG A 9 4.42 -4.33 1.05
N PHE A 10 4.25 -3.56 2.12
CA PHE A 10 4.15 -2.11 2.08
C PHE A 10 4.85 -1.45 3.27
N GLU A 11 5.25 -0.19 3.10
CA GLU A 11 5.97 0.58 4.09
C GLU A 11 5.40 2.00 4.18
N ALA A 12 5.21 2.46 5.41
CA ALA A 12 4.87 3.84 5.72
C ALA A 12 6.17 4.63 5.90
N ILE A 13 6.43 5.56 5.01
CA ILE A 13 7.57 6.46 5.05
C ILE A 13 7.06 7.81 5.55
N PHE A 14 7.65 8.31 6.63
CA PHE A 14 7.36 9.65 7.11
C PHE A 14 8.25 10.67 6.38
N PHE A 15 7.64 11.64 5.71
CA PHE A 15 8.34 12.78 5.14
C PHE A 15 8.10 13.99 6.01
N GLU A 16 9.14 14.47 6.68
CA GLU A 16 9.03 15.60 7.62
C GLU A 16 8.42 16.86 7.00
N ALA A 17 8.67 17.10 5.71
CA ALA A 17 8.11 18.23 4.96
C ALA A 17 6.71 18.00 4.34
N ARG A 18 6.23 16.75 4.25
CA ARG A 18 5.05 16.38 3.44
C ARG A 18 4.09 15.39 4.13
N GLY A 19 4.39 14.95 5.34
CA GLY A 19 3.63 13.96 6.11
C GLY A 19 3.93 12.51 5.74
N TRP A 20 3.14 11.60 6.30
CA TRP A 20 3.20 10.17 6.02
C TRP A 20 2.93 9.88 4.53
N ARG A 21 3.60 8.88 3.99
CA ARG A 21 3.37 8.33 2.65
C ARG A 21 3.47 6.82 2.69
N MET A 22 2.61 6.15 1.95
CA MET A 22 2.61 4.69 1.85
C MET A 22 3.22 4.26 0.53
N LYS A 23 4.22 3.39 0.60
CA LYS A 23 4.86 2.78 -0.56
C LYS A 23 4.48 1.30 -0.61
N CYS A 24 3.91 0.87 -1.72
CA CYS A 24 3.73 -0.56 -2.00
C CYS A 24 4.98 -1.09 -2.71
N PHE A 25 5.52 -2.23 -2.27
CA PHE A 25 6.65 -2.88 -2.93
C PHE A 25 6.22 -3.75 -4.10
N ASP A 26 4.99 -4.26 -4.09
CA ASP A 26 4.44 -5.08 -5.19
C ASP A 26 4.01 -4.21 -6.39
N CYS A 27 3.74 -2.92 -6.15
CA CYS A 27 3.41 -1.96 -7.18
C CYS A 27 4.48 -0.85 -7.25
N PRO A 28 5.61 -1.09 -7.94
CA PRO A 28 6.64 -0.09 -8.11
C PRO A 28 6.08 1.15 -8.82
N GLY A 29 6.29 2.33 -8.24
CA GLY A 29 5.91 3.62 -8.82
C GLY A 29 4.65 4.27 -8.27
N LYS A 30 3.90 3.62 -7.35
CA LYS A 30 2.75 4.25 -6.70
C LYS A 30 3.03 4.59 -5.24
N LEU A 31 3.09 5.90 -4.97
CA LEU A 31 3.11 6.47 -3.62
C LEU A 31 1.70 6.94 -3.28
N TYR A 32 1.17 6.47 -2.16
CA TYR A 32 -0.15 6.84 -1.69
C TYR A 32 -0.02 7.85 -0.54
N THR A 33 -0.75 8.97 -0.67
CA THR A 33 -0.91 9.93 0.41
C THR A 33 -2.02 9.41 1.34
N PRO A 34 -1.76 9.24 2.64
CA PRO A 34 -2.81 8.95 3.60
C PRO A 34 -3.82 10.09 3.59
N GLY A 35 -5.11 9.75 3.61
CA GLY A 35 -6.18 10.74 3.58
C GLY A 35 -6.26 11.55 4.88
N PRO A 36 -7.09 12.61 4.92
CA PRO A 36 -7.36 13.32 6.17
C PRO A 36 -7.80 12.34 7.26
N GLY A 37 -7.12 12.40 8.41
CA GLY A 37 -7.27 11.46 9.52
C GLY A 37 -6.33 10.24 9.52
N GLU A 38 -5.20 10.29 8.78
CA GLU A 38 -4.21 9.19 8.71
C GLU A 38 -4.83 7.85 8.27
N THR A 39 -5.96 7.91 7.55
CA THR A 39 -6.69 6.71 7.17
C THR A 39 -6.08 6.09 5.92
N LEU A 40 -5.79 4.79 6.02
CA LEU A 40 -5.31 3.97 4.92
C LEU A 40 -6.45 3.49 4.01
N SER A 41 -7.62 4.12 4.04
CA SER A 41 -8.80 3.70 3.27
C SER A 41 -8.53 3.63 1.76
N ASN A 42 -7.85 4.63 1.22
CA ASN A 42 -7.44 4.64 -0.19
C ASN A 42 -6.43 3.51 -0.51
N PHE A 43 -5.52 3.25 0.44
CA PHE A 43 -4.55 2.18 0.32
C PHE A 43 -5.21 0.80 0.41
N HIS A 44 -6.25 0.65 1.23
CA HIS A 44 -7.01 -0.59 1.34
C HIS A 44 -7.75 -0.94 0.03
N ILE A 45 -8.27 0.06 -0.68
CA ILE A 45 -8.84 -0.13 -2.02
C ILE A 45 -7.77 -0.64 -2.99
N HIS A 46 -6.55 -0.09 -2.92
CA HIS A 46 -5.41 -0.56 -3.71
C HIS A 46 -5.07 -2.03 -3.42
N LEU A 47 -5.00 -2.43 -2.14
CA LEU A 47 -4.74 -3.83 -1.75
C LEU A 47 -5.83 -4.80 -2.22
N ARG A 48 -7.08 -4.34 -2.33
CA ARG A 48 -8.20 -5.13 -2.87
C ARG A 48 -8.27 -5.12 -4.40
N ASN A 49 -7.47 -4.31 -5.07
CA ASN A 49 -7.52 -4.19 -6.51
C ASN A 49 -7.00 -5.46 -7.18
N ARG A 50 -7.72 -5.98 -8.19
CA ARG A 50 -7.34 -7.21 -8.91
C ARG A 50 -5.94 -7.12 -9.53
N ARG A 51 -5.58 -5.96 -10.06
CA ARG A 51 -4.24 -5.74 -10.65
C ARG A 51 -3.13 -5.92 -9.62
N HIS A 52 -3.30 -5.36 -8.43
CA HIS A 52 -2.35 -5.53 -7.33
C HIS A 52 -2.22 -7.00 -6.94
N ARG A 53 -3.35 -7.70 -6.78
CA ARG A 53 -3.36 -9.13 -6.48
C ARG A 53 -2.70 -9.99 -7.55
N SER A 54 -2.87 -9.64 -8.82
CA SER A 54 -2.19 -10.32 -9.92
C SER A 54 -0.68 -10.14 -9.84
N LEU A 55 -0.19 -8.95 -9.50
CA LEU A 55 1.24 -8.68 -9.31
C LEU A 55 1.80 -9.41 -8.08
N VAL A 56 1.04 -9.47 -6.99
CA VAL A 56 1.41 -10.24 -5.79
C VAL A 56 1.44 -11.75 -6.09
N ALA A 57 0.50 -12.25 -6.90
CA ALA A 57 0.44 -13.65 -7.30
C ALA A 57 1.57 -14.03 -8.27
N ASP A 58 1.96 -13.13 -9.18
CA ASP A 58 3.08 -13.34 -10.12
C ASP A 58 4.45 -13.46 -9.42
N ARG A 59 4.55 -12.98 -8.17
CA ARG A 59 5.75 -13.20 -7.33
C ARG A 59 5.91 -14.64 -6.83
N PHE A 60 4.86 -15.46 -6.93
CA PHE A 60 4.82 -16.85 -6.49
C PHE A 60 4.76 -17.80 -7.68
#